data_AF-A0AAW4PPJ3-F1
#
_entry.id   AF-A0AAW4PPJ3-F1
#
_cell.length_a   1.000
_cell.length_b   1.000
_cell.length_c   1.000
_cell.angle_alpha   90.00
_cell.angle_beta   90.00
_cell.angle_gamma   90.00
#
_symmetry.space_group_name_H-M   'P 1'
#
loop_
_entity.id
_entity.type
_entity.pdbx_description
1 polymer ?
#
loop_
_entity_poly.entity_id
_entity_poly.type
_entity_poly.pdbx_seq_one_letter_code
_entity_poly.pdbx_strand_id
1 'polypeptide(L)'
;MAWVKSEYAGELAVLSTWLVALAPWSASIFEVSGLTVVALRFLPFRFQFIFGATLDDERPFLWAWEVAGFQSSPELTLAGYLGFAAFVVFSVPFALSLFYYFEEDRLAAALPTDPVRLFGGLLGTVALLTVGATALFLRYFPGLTLPVGALVAAVLASLLLTVDRT
;
A
#
# COMPACT_ATOMS: atom_id res chain seq x y z
N MET A 1 12.89 -20.67 12.71
CA MET A 1 12.46 -21.42 11.51
C MET A 1 12.43 -20.42 10.37
N ALA A 2 13.27 -20.58 9.36
CA ALA A 2 13.26 -19.68 8.20
C ALA A 2 11.99 -19.95 7.39
N TRP A 3 11.17 -18.92 7.18
CA TRP A 3 9.90 -19.04 6.44
C TRP A 3 10.12 -19.33 4.96
N VAL A 4 11.28 -18.93 4.43
CA VAL A 4 11.73 -19.10 3.05
C VAL A 4 13.23 -19.43 3.08
N LYS A 5 13.70 -20.26 2.14
CA LYS A 5 15.13 -20.56 2.00
C LYS A 5 15.86 -19.31 1.49
N SER A 6 17.11 -19.09 1.93
CA SER A 6 17.90 -17.90 1.58
C SER A 6 18.04 -17.69 0.07
N GLU A 7 18.09 -18.79 -0.69
CA GLU A 7 18.16 -18.82 -2.17
C GLU A 7 16.94 -18.20 -2.87
N TYR A 8 15.76 -18.14 -2.22
CA TYR A 8 14.54 -17.55 -2.79
C TYR A 8 14.17 -16.18 -2.20
N ALA A 9 15.05 -15.60 -1.38
CA ALA A 9 14.73 -14.37 -0.66
C ALA A 9 14.65 -13.15 -1.60
N GLY A 10 15.41 -13.16 -2.70
CA GLY A 10 15.39 -12.11 -3.72
C GLY A 10 14.06 -12.09 -4.48
N GLU A 11 13.61 -13.24 -4.95
CA GLU A 11 12.33 -13.41 -5.66
C GLU A 11 11.15 -13.09 -4.74
N LEU A 12 11.24 -13.47 -3.46
CA LEU A 12 10.25 -13.08 -2.45
C LEU A 12 10.16 -11.56 -2.32
N ALA A 13 11.28 -10.83 -2.35
CA ALA A 13 11.29 -9.37 -2.24
C ALA A 13 10.58 -8.71 -3.44
N VAL A 14 10.84 -9.20 -4.66
CA VAL A 14 10.16 -8.74 -5.89
C VAL A 14 8.67 -9.04 -5.82
N LEU A 15 8.31 -10.30 -5.56
CA LEU A 15 6.91 -10.72 -5.48
C LEU A 15 6.15 -9.96 -4.40
N SER A 16 6.75 -9.77 -3.22
CA SER A 16 6.17 -8.99 -2.14
C SER A 16 5.87 -7.56 -2.56
N THR A 17 6.80 -6.93 -3.28
CA THR A 17 6.61 -5.58 -3.81
C THR A 17 5.41 -5.52 -4.77
N TRP A 18 5.27 -6.49 -5.66
CA TRP A 18 4.15 -6.53 -6.62
C TRP A 18 2.82 -6.81 -5.95
N LEU A 19 2.78 -7.69 -4.95
CA LEU A 19 1.58 -7.93 -4.15
C LEU A 19 1.12 -6.66 -3.43
N VAL A 20 2.04 -5.89 -2.86
CA VAL A 20 1.74 -4.59 -2.23
C VAL A 20 1.25 -3.56 -3.25
N ALA A 21 1.74 -3.60 -4.50
CA ALA A 21 1.27 -2.74 -5.58
C ALA A 21 -0.20 -3.01 -5.96
N LEU A 22 -0.55 -4.29 -6.04
CA LEU A 22 -1.82 -4.77 -6.57
C LEU A 22 -2.93 -4.84 -5.51
N ALA A 23 -2.58 -4.94 -4.23
CA ALA A 23 -3.56 -5.01 -3.15
C ALA A 23 -4.08 -3.60 -2.79
N PRO A 24 -5.40 -3.42 -2.60
CA PRO A 24 -5.90 -2.20 -1.97
C PRO A 24 -5.41 -2.18 -0.52
N TRP A 25 -4.67 -1.14 -0.15
CA TRP A 25 -4.16 -1.00 1.22
C TRP A 25 -5.28 -0.72 2.22
N SER A 26 -6.41 -0.17 1.76
CA SER A 26 -7.62 0.03 2.56
C SER A 26 -8.89 -0.14 1.72
N ALA A 27 -9.92 -0.75 2.31
CA ALA A 27 -11.27 -0.78 1.76
C ALA A 27 -12.25 -0.20 2.79
N SER A 28 -13.13 0.71 2.40
CA SER A 28 -14.20 1.23 3.27
C SER A 28 -15.57 0.99 2.68
N ILE A 29 -16.54 0.69 3.53
CA ILE A 29 -17.96 0.58 3.18
C ILE A 29 -18.80 1.41 4.14
N PHE A 30 -19.75 2.17 3.60
CA PHE A 30 -20.68 2.95 4.41
C PHE A 30 -22.03 3.10 3.72
N GLU A 31 -23.06 3.37 4.52
CA GLU A 31 -24.40 3.62 4.03
C GLU A 31 -24.80 5.08 4.30
N VAL A 32 -25.44 5.70 3.30
CA VAL A 32 -25.96 7.06 3.42
C VAL A 32 -27.28 7.15 2.65
N SER A 33 -28.36 7.53 3.33
CA SER A 33 -29.69 7.71 2.72
C SER A 33 -30.18 6.52 1.88
N GLY A 34 -29.89 5.29 2.32
CA GLY A 34 -30.25 4.05 1.60
C GLY A 34 -29.33 3.69 0.43
N LEU A 35 -28.24 4.44 0.22
CA LEU A 35 -27.20 4.14 -0.75
C LEU A 35 -26.02 3.46 -0.06
N THR A 36 -25.41 2.48 -0.71
CA THR A 36 -24.18 1.84 -0.25
C THR A 36 -23.00 2.40 -1.02
N VAL A 37 -21.97 2.85 -0.31
CA VAL A 37 -20.75 3.37 -0.91
C VAL A 37 -19.58 2.49 -0.53
N VAL A 38 -18.83 2.03 -1.54
CA VAL A 38 -17.63 1.21 -1.36
C VAL A 38 -16.44 1.96 -1.92
N ALA A 39 -15.42 2.20 -1.11
CA ALA A 39 -14.18 2.85 -1.51
C ALA A 39 -12.99 1.90 -1.38
N LEU A 40 -12.26 1.68 -2.47
CA LEU A 40 -11.04 0.87 -2.52
C LEU A 40 -9.84 1.79 -2.76
N ARG A 41 -8.88 1.79 -1.84
CA ARG A 41 -7.68 2.61 -1.90
C ARG A 41 -6.48 1.75 -2.25
N PHE A 42 -5.92 1.97 -3.43
CA PHE A 42 -4.63 1.44 -3.86
C PHE A 42 -3.57 2.51 -3.64
N LEU A 43 -2.29 2.16 -3.83
CA LEU A 43 -1.22 3.15 -3.68
C LEU A 43 -1.35 4.28 -4.71
N PRO A 44 -1.42 4.04 -6.03
CA PRO A 44 -1.52 5.12 -7.01
C PRO A 44 -2.90 5.78 -7.11
N PHE A 45 -3.98 5.11 -6.71
CA PHE A 45 -5.34 5.59 -6.96
C PHE A 45 -6.38 5.06 -5.96
N ARG A 46 -7.56 5.68 -5.94
CA ARG A 46 -8.75 5.24 -5.21
C ARG A 46 -9.93 5.06 -6.17
N PHE A 47 -10.58 3.91 -6.08
CA PHE A 47 -11.90 3.68 -6.66
C PHE A 47 -13.00 3.90 -5.63
N GLN A 48 -14.15 4.42 -6.06
CA GLN A 48 -15.37 4.45 -5.26
C GLN A 48 -16.55 4.09 -6.14
N PHE A 49 -17.44 3.30 -5.56
CA PHE A 49 -18.67 2.84 -6.19
C PHE A 49 -19.83 3.24 -5.30
N ILE A 50 -20.87 3.82 -5.89
CA ILE A 50 -22.12 4.16 -5.22
C ILE A 50 -23.19 3.24 -5.80
N PHE A 51 -23.83 2.45 -4.94
CA PHE A 51 -24.88 1.52 -5.30
C PHE A 51 -26.24 2.09 -4.89
N GLY A 52 -27.24 1.97 -5.77
CA GLY A 52 -28.61 2.40 -5.54
C GLY A 52 -29.00 3.76 -6.14
N ALA A 53 -28.04 4.49 -6.71
CA ALA A 53 -28.29 5.74 -7.45
C ALA A 53 -27.22 5.98 -8.51
N THR A 54 -27.50 6.88 -9.45
CA THR A 54 -26.53 7.43 -10.39
C THR A 54 -26.43 8.94 -10.11
N LEU A 55 -25.22 9.45 -9.92
CA LEU A 55 -24.98 10.87 -9.63
C LEU A 55 -24.29 11.50 -10.84
N ASP A 56 -24.73 12.68 -11.25
CA ASP A 56 -24.23 13.36 -12.46
C ASP A 56 -22.74 13.78 -12.35
N ASP A 57 -22.28 14.11 -11.14
CA ASP A 57 -20.88 14.53 -10.85
C ASP A 57 -20.11 13.47 -10.04
N GLU A 58 -20.43 12.18 -10.20
CA GLU A 58 -19.69 11.13 -9.54
C GLU A 58 -18.23 11.14 -10.00
N ARG A 59 -17.31 11.16 -9.02
CA ARG A 59 -15.88 10.90 -9.26
C ARG A 59 -15.53 9.50 -8.76
N PRO A 60 -15.74 8.45 -9.56
CA PRO A 60 -15.44 7.07 -9.15
C PRO A 60 -13.95 6.78 -9.10
N PHE A 61 -13.12 7.60 -9.76
CA PHE A 61 -11.67 7.47 -9.76
C PHE A 61 -11.00 8.75 -9.23
N LEU A 62 -10.01 8.60 -8.35
CA LEU A 62 -9.12 9.65 -7.89
C LEU A 62 -7.68 9.14 -7.93
N TRP A 63 -6.74 9.98 -8.36
CA TRP A 63 -5.32 9.73 -8.12
C TRP A 63 -4.96 9.94 -6.64
N ALA A 64 -3.90 9.30 -6.17
CA ALA A 64 -3.47 9.39 -4.76
C ALA A 64 -3.26 10.83 -4.27
N TRP A 65 -2.71 11.72 -5.11
CA TRP A 65 -2.51 13.14 -4.78
C TRP A 65 -3.80 13.96 -4.74
N GLU A 66 -4.90 13.46 -5.29
CA GLU A 66 -6.20 14.13 -5.25
C GLU A 66 -7.03 13.73 -4.02
N VAL A 67 -6.75 12.57 -3.41
CA VAL A 67 -7.56 12.01 -2.32
C VAL A 67 -7.70 12.98 -1.16
N ALA A 68 -6.62 13.68 -0.78
CA ALA A 68 -6.63 14.62 0.34
C ALA A 68 -7.56 15.82 0.09
N GLY A 69 -7.57 16.37 -1.13
CA GLY A 69 -8.43 17.48 -1.52
C GLY A 69 -9.91 17.11 -1.65
N PHE A 70 -10.24 15.81 -1.64
CA PHE A 70 -11.61 15.30 -1.72
C PHE A 70 -12.23 15.06 -0.33
N GLN A 71 -11.47 15.17 0.76
CA GLN A 71 -11.98 14.87 2.10
C GLN A 71 -12.67 16.07 2.74
N SER A 72 -13.70 15.79 3.54
CA SER A 72 -14.52 16.80 4.23
C SER A 72 -14.05 17.11 5.66
N SER A 73 -13.04 16.39 6.19
CA SER A 73 -12.49 16.63 7.53
C SER A 73 -10.96 16.68 7.53
N PRO A 74 -10.33 17.46 8.44
CA PRO A 74 -8.86 17.56 8.52
C PRO A 74 -8.16 16.21 8.74
N GLU A 75 -8.75 15.32 9.54
CA GLU A 75 -8.18 14.01 9.86
C GLU A 75 -8.19 13.08 8.64
N LEU A 76 -9.27 13.11 7.85
CA LEU A 76 -9.34 12.36 6.61
C LEU A 76 -8.41 12.96 5.55
N THR A 77 -8.27 14.29 5.50
CA THR A 77 -7.28 14.97 4.65
C THR A 77 -5.86 14.49 4.97
N LEU A 78 -5.50 14.38 6.25
CA LEU A 78 -4.23 13.81 6.68
C LEU A 78 -4.09 12.34 6.24
N ALA A 79 -5.15 11.54 6.36
CA ALA A 79 -5.13 10.15 5.86
C ALA A 79 -4.86 10.09 4.34
N GLY A 80 -5.41 11.03 3.57
CA GLY A 80 -5.12 11.20 2.15
C GLY A 80 -3.65 11.51 1.88
N TYR A 81 -3.06 12.45 2.63
CA TYR A 81 -1.63 12.77 2.49
C TYR A 81 -0.72 11.61 2.88
N LEU A 82 -1.05 10.85 3.93
CA LEU A 82 -0.31 9.64 4.30
C LEU A 82 -0.37 8.58 3.20
N GLY A 83 -1.54 8.39 2.56
CA GLY A 83 -1.69 7.51 1.40
C GLY A 83 -0.82 7.96 0.21
N PHE A 84 -0.80 9.26 -0.09
CA PHE A 84 0.05 9.81 -1.14
C PHE A 84 1.55 9.67 -0.81
N ALA A 85 1.96 9.93 0.43
CA ALA A 85 3.33 9.72 0.88
C ALA A 85 3.74 8.24 0.75
N ALA A 86 2.83 7.31 1.09
CA ALA A 86 3.06 5.88 0.92
C ALA A 86 3.31 5.52 -0.55
N PHE A 87 2.56 6.11 -1.48
CA PHE A 87 2.78 5.93 -2.92
C PHE A 87 4.15 6.44 -3.38
N VAL A 88 4.56 7.64 -2.93
CA VAL A 88 5.88 8.21 -3.25
C VAL A 88 7.01 7.33 -2.70
N VAL A 89 6.88 6.83 -1.47
CA VAL A 89 7.88 5.90 -0.92
C VAL A 89 7.88 4.59 -1.71
N PHE A 90 6.70 4.07 -2.07
CA PHE A 90 6.55 2.81 -2.80
C PHE A 90 7.09 2.84 -4.24
N SER A 91 7.16 4.00 -4.89
CA SER A 91 7.73 4.06 -6.25
C SER A 91 9.19 3.62 -6.29
N VAL A 92 9.93 3.78 -5.19
CA VAL A 92 11.34 3.35 -5.07
C VAL A 92 11.48 1.82 -5.08
N PRO A 93 10.92 1.04 -4.13
CA PRO A 93 10.99 -0.41 -4.19
C PRO A 93 10.30 -0.95 -5.44
N PHE A 94 9.25 -0.31 -5.96
CA PHE A 94 8.65 -0.75 -7.22
C PHE A 94 9.65 -0.69 -8.39
N ALA A 95 10.31 0.46 -8.59
CA ALA A 95 11.34 0.59 -9.63
C ALA A 95 12.53 -0.37 -9.40
N LEU A 96 12.99 -0.50 -8.15
CA LEU A 96 14.04 -1.46 -7.80
C LEU A 96 13.62 -2.90 -8.08
N SER A 97 12.36 -3.27 -7.84
CA SER A 97 11.86 -4.63 -8.09
C SER A 97 11.90 -4.99 -9.58
N LEU A 98 11.57 -4.03 -10.45
CA LEU A 98 11.64 -4.22 -11.89
C LEU A 98 13.09 -4.41 -12.34
N PHE A 99 14.02 -3.61 -11.81
CA PHE A 99 15.44 -3.77 -12.13
C PHE A 99 16.01 -5.08 -11.59
N TYR A 100 15.73 -5.40 -10.32
CA TYR A 100 16.20 -6.62 -9.65
C TYR A 100 15.68 -7.89 -10.32
N TYR A 101 14.45 -7.87 -10.86
CA TYR A 101 13.88 -8.98 -11.62
C TYR A 101 14.68 -9.33 -12.88
N PHE A 102 15.32 -8.35 -13.52
CA PHE A 102 16.13 -8.57 -14.73
C PHE A 102 17.63 -8.70 -14.45
N GLU A 103 18.14 -8.04 -13.40
CA GLU A 103 19.57 -7.82 -13.17
C GLU A 103 19.95 -7.96 -11.68
N GLU A 104 19.66 -9.14 -11.11
CA GLU A 104 19.88 -9.44 -9.69
C GLU A 104 21.35 -9.25 -9.25
N ASP A 105 22.29 -9.95 -9.90
CA ASP A 105 23.71 -9.93 -9.53
C ASP A 105 24.31 -8.52 -9.58
N ARG A 106 23.90 -7.75 -10.60
CA ARG A 106 24.38 -6.39 -10.80
C ARG A 106 23.90 -5.46 -9.70
N LEU A 107 22.63 -5.57 -9.31
CA LEU A 107 22.08 -4.73 -8.23
C LEU A 107 22.66 -5.13 -6.88
N ALA A 108 22.80 -6.43 -6.63
CA ALA A 108 23.41 -6.95 -5.40
C ALA A 108 24.86 -6.47 -5.23
N ALA A 109 25.64 -6.42 -6.32
CA ALA A 109 27.00 -5.91 -6.31
C ALA A 109 27.09 -4.37 -6.16
N ALA A 110 26.07 -3.64 -6.60
CA ALA A 110 26.06 -2.18 -6.59
C ALA A 110 25.57 -1.57 -5.26
N LEU A 111 24.75 -2.30 -4.51
CA LEU A 111 24.16 -1.80 -3.26
C LEU A 111 25.09 -2.05 -2.06
N PRO A 112 25.26 -1.06 -1.16
CA PRO A 112 26.05 -1.22 0.06
C PRO A 112 25.35 -2.06 1.13
N THR A 113 24.09 -2.43 0.90
CA THR A 113 23.23 -3.15 1.84
C THR A 113 22.55 -4.28 1.09
N ASP A 114 22.31 -5.38 1.79
CA ASP A 114 21.54 -6.52 1.27
C ASP A 114 20.21 -6.04 0.65
N PRO A 115 19.99 -6.27 -0.67
CA PRO A 115 18.77 -5.84 -1.37
C PRO A 115 17.50 -6.28 -0.65
N VAL A 116 17.45 -7.49 -0.11
CA VAL A 116 16.26 -8.03 0.56
C VAL A 116 15.89 -7.21 1.79
N ARG A 117 16.88 -6.79 2.59
CA ARG A 117 16.66 -5.92 3.75
C ARG A 117 16.24 -4.52 3.34
N LEU A 118 16.77 -4.01 2.22
CA LEU A 118 16.34 -2.71 1.66
C LEU A 118 14.86 -2.76 1.24
N PHE A 119 14.44 -3.78 0.52
CA PHE A 119 13.02 -4.00 0.19
C PHE A 119 12.16 -4.10 1.44
N GLY A 120 12.59 -4.89 2.43
CA GLY A 120 11.90 -5.02 3.72
C GLY A 120 11.73 -3.68 4.44
N GLY A 121 12.77 -2.85 4.49
CA GLY A 121 12.71 -1.52 5.12
C GLY A 121 11.80 -0.53 4.38
N LEU A 122 11.87 -0.52 3.04
CA LEU A 122 11.03 0.36 2.22
C LEU A 122 9.55 -0.06 2.30
N LEU A 123 9.24 -1.35 2.15
CA LEU A 123 7.88 -1.87 2.32
C LEU A 123 7.37 -1.72 3.75
N GLY A 124 8.24 -1.82 4.75
CA GLY A 124 7.91 -1.52 6.15
C GLY A 124 7.49 -0.08 6.35
N THR A 125 8.16 0.87 5.68
CA THR A 125 7.78 2.29 5.70
C THR A 125 6.43 2.51 5.02
N VAL A 126 6.18 1.87 3.87
CA VAL A 126 4.86 1.88 3.20
C VAL A 126 3.77 1.32 4.13
N ALA A 127 4.05 0.23 4.83
CA ALA A 127 3.14 -0.36 5.79
C ALA A 127 2.81 0.61 6.93
N LEU A 128 3.80 1.28 7.53
CA LEU A 128 3.56 2.26 8.59
C LEU A 128 2.67 3.42 8.13
N LEU A 129 2.93 3.97 6.94
CA LEU A 129 2.15 5.06 6.38
C LEU A 129 0.70 4.64 6.09
N THR A 130 0.51 3.47 5.48
CA THR A 130 -0.83 2.95 5.14
C THR A 130 -1.61 2.47 6.37
N VAL A 131 -0.95 1.92 7.39
CA VAL A 131 -1.57 1.63 8.70
C VAL A 131 -2.00 2.92 9.39
N GLY A 132 -1.14 3.95 9.42
CA GLY A 132 -1.47 5.25 9.97
C GLY A 132 -2.66 5.91 9.27
N ALA A 133 -2.68 5.89 7.94
CA ALA A 133 -3.81 6.36 7.14
C ALA A 133 -5.09 5.55 7.45
N THR A 134 -4.97 4.23 7.54
CA THR A 134 -6.14 3.38 7.83
C THR A 134 -6.68 3.58 9.24
N ALA A 135 -5.83 3.82 10.23
CA ALA A 135 -6.25 4.14 11.59
C ALA A 135 -7.09 5.43 11.65
N LEU A 136 -6.75 6.43 10.82
CA LEU A 136 -7.57 7.63 10.69
C LEU A 136 -8.91 7.33 10.02
N PHE A 137 -8.94 6.54 8.94
CA PHE A 137 -10.21 6.11 8.33
C PHE A 137 -11.07 5.31 9.32
N LEU A 138 -10.49 4.37 10.07
CA LEU A 138 -11.21 3.61 11.09
C LEU A 138 -11.87 4.48 12.17
N ARG A 139 -11.26 5.62 12.50
CA ARG A 139 -11.74 6.49 13.57
C ARG A 139 -12.69 7.58 13.10
N TYR A 140 -12.49 8.11 11.89
CA TYR A 140 -13.16 9.34 11.44
C TYR A 140 -14.04 9.14 10.19
N PHE A 141 -13.89 8.03 9.46
CA PHE A 141 -14.74 7.74 8.30
C PHE A 141 -16.06 7.12 8.77
N PRO A 142 -17.22 7.56 8.26
CA PRO A 142 -18.47 6.91 8.56
C PRO A 142 -18.45 5.49 7.99
N GLY A 143 -18.77 4.48 8.80
CA GLY A 143 -18.85 3.08 8.36
C GLY A 143 -17.64 2.21 8.73
N LEU A 144 -17.45 1.12 8.00
CA LEU A 144 -16.42 0.11 8.27
C LEU A 144 -15.23 0.32 7.35
N THR A 145 -14.01 0.23 7.89
CA THR A 145 -12.78 0.23 7.10
C THR A 145 -11.95 -1.01 7.40
N LEU A 146 -11.42 -1.66 6.36
CA LEU A 146 -10.60 -2.86 6.44
C LEU A 146 -9.16 -2.56 5.97
N PRO A 147 -8.13 -2.81 6.79
CA PRO A 147 -6.71 -2.53 6.48
C PRO A 147 -6.04 -3.66 5.68
N VAL A 148 -6.66 -4.18 4.61
CA VAL A 148 -6.22 -5.42 3.97
C VAL A 148 -4.77 -5.34 3.47
N GLY A 149 -4.48 -4.51 2.47
CA GLY A 149 -3.12 -4.39 1.93
C GLY A 149 -2.12 -3.75 2.89
N ALA A 150 -2.58 -2.91 3.83
CA ALA A 150 -1.70 -2.32 4.85
C ALA A 150 -1.11 -3.39 5.78
N LEU A 151 -1.93 -4.36 6.22
CA LEU A 151 -1.47 -5.49 7.02
C LEU A 151 -0.62 -6.46 6.19
N VAL A 152 -0.98 -6.71 4.94
CA VAL A 152 -0.18 -7.54 4.02
C VAL A 152 1.22 -6.94 3.84
N ALA A 153 1.33 -5.63 3.61
CA ALA A 153 2.62 -4.94 3.52
C ALA A 153 3.44 -5.10 4.80
N ALA A 154 2.82 -4.98 5.98
CA ALA A 154 3.51 -5.15 7.27
C ALA A 154 4.06 -6.57 7.44
N VAL A 155 3.26 -7.59 7.11
CA VAL A 155 3.67 -9.00 7.20
C VAL A 155 4.81 -9.28 6.22
N LEU A 156 4.67 -8.87 4.95
CA LEU A 156 5.71 -9.08 3.93
C LEU A 156 7.01 -8.37 4.29
N ALA A 157 6.94 -7.12 4.76
CA ALA A 157 8.10 -6.38 5.25
C ALA A 157 8.80 -7.11 6.41
N SER A 158 8.03 -7.60 7.38
CA SER A 158 8.56 -8.37 8.51
C SER A 158 9.27 -9.65 8.06
N LEU A 159 8.68 -10.38 7.10
CA LEU A 159 9.29 -11.58 6.54
C LEU A 159 10.63 -11.25 5.85
N LEU A 160 10.69 -10.20 5.04
CA LEU A 160 11.92 -9.78 4.36
C LEU A 160 13.00 -9.30 5.34
N LEU A 161 12.62 -8.66 6.45
CA LEU A 161 13.56 -8.20 7.47
C LEU A 161 14.10 -9.32 8.37
N THR A 162 13.38 -10.44 8.45
CA THR A 162 13.70 -11.58 9.34
C THR A 162 14.20 -12.82 8.61
N VAL A 163 14.21 -12.82 7.27
CA VAL A 163 14.74 -13.93 6.47
C VAL A 163 16.23 -14.11 6.71
N ASP A 164 16.68 -15.36 6.73
CA ASP A 164 18.09 -15.69 6.86
C ASP A 164 18.81 -15.40 5.54
N ARG A 165 19.97 -14.74 5.67
CA ARG A 165 20.81 -14.26 4.56
C ARG A 165 22.27 -14.70 4.75
N THR A 166 22.51 -15.68 5.65
CA THR A 166 23.81 -16.31 5.88
C THR A 166 24.01 -17.56 5.03
#